data_AF-A0A3M7J6J6-F1
#
_entry.id   AF-A0A3M7J6J6-F1
#
_cell.length_a   1.000
_cell.length_b   1.000
_cell.length_c   1.000
_cell.angle_alpha   90.00
_cell.angle_beta   90.00
_cell.angle_gamma   90.00
#
_symmetry.space_group_name_H-M   'P 1'
#
loop_
_entity.id
_entity.type
_entity.pdbx_description
1 polymer ?
#
loop_
_entity_poly.entity_id
_entity_poly.type
_entity_poly.pdbx_seq_one_letter_code
_entity_poly.pdbx_strand_id
1 'polypeptide(L)'
;MPHATEFPQPDSGVDLLTHDSKTAFGDWRDEFFKTGVAVVKNVISPERAEYYKSKQIEWLQSFGLGFDPNDESTWSQDHLPVSFKGGMYFAYASTHEKFVWEARTEPGVLSVFEKLWGTNELLCSFDGQNITLPRQKDLTWSPWPHCDQNPSRKGMQCVQGLLNYQPNGDKDGGLIVMKGSSKLFDQFFQETRVMAEHPDKPPPELEFKDLFIFNEKDVDWFKDHGCEMVKLNLEPGDLVLWDSRTMHYACFPEGDLIRHVQYICMTPKKFAKAEDVALKADMFNSWQGTTHWPHCNIHKQGPPLRNGVEDPLNRSEPREKPEKTDRVLQLAGVKAY
;
A
#
# COMPACT_ATOMS: atom_id res chain seq x y z
N MET A 1 6.44 -41.90 0.92
CA MET A 1 6.82 -40.48 0.95
C MET A 1 6.98 -40.01 -0.49
N PRO A 2 5.98 -39.35 -1.09
CA PRO A 2 6.24 -38.39 -2.15
C PRO A 2 6.28 -37.00 -1.50
N HIS A 3 7.45 -36.36 -1.57
CA HIS A 3 7.65 -34.98 -1.19
C HIS A 3 6.85 -34.09 -2.15
N ALA A 4 5.68 -33.62 -1.73
CA ALA A 4 5.04 -32.45 -2.33
C ALA A 4 5.84 -31.21 -1.87
N THR A 5 6.97 -30.94 -2.52
CA THR A 5 7.86 -29.82 -2.19
C THR A 5 7.63 -28.57 -3.04
N GLU A 6 6.58 -28.51 -3.85
CA GLU A 6 6.26 -27.29 -4.60
C GLU A 6 5.06 -26.61 -3.96
N PHE A 7 5.34 -25.73 -2.99
CA PHE A 7 4.38 -24.70 -2.63
C PHE A 7 4.11 -23.85 -3.88
N PRO A 8 2.84 -23.48 -4.16
CA PRO A 8 2.53 -22.68 -5.33
C PRO A 8 3.32 -21.37 -5.30
N GLN A 9 3.89 -21.02 -6.44
CA GLN A 9 4.73 -19.83 -6.61
C GLN A 9 3.88 -18.66 -7.13
N PRO A 10 4.19 -17.41 -6.79
CA PRO A 10 3.59 -16.24 -7.42
C PRO A 10 3.82 -16.32 -8.94
N ASP A 11 2.91 -15.75 -9.72
CA ASP A 11 2.96 -15.78 -11.19
C ASP A 11 2.88 -17.17 -11.84
N SER A 12 2.59 -18.23 -11.07
CA SER A 12 2.40 -19.59 -11.60
C SER A 12 1.00 -19.84 -12.19
N GLY A 13 0.09 -18.86 -12.09
CA GLY A 13 -1.31 -19.03 -12.46
C GLY A 13 -2.13 -19.91 -11.50
N VAL A 14 -1.58 -20.22 -10.32
CA VAL A 14 -2.24 -21.00 -9.26
C VAL A 14 -2.62 -20.10 -8.10
N ASP A 15 -3.76 -20.40 -7.46
CA ASP A 15 -4.14 -19.74 -6.21
C ASP A 15 -3.16 -20.12 -5.09
N LEU A 16 -2.61 -19.12 -4.41
CA LEU A 16 -1.67 -19.33 -3.30
C LEU A 16 -2.39 -19.73 -2.01
N LEU A 17 -3.71 -19.58 -1.98
CA LEU A 17 -4.58 -19.92 -0.86
C LEU A 17 -5.82 -20.68 -1.33
N THR A 18 -6.10 -21.85 -0.76
CA THR A 18 -7.43 -22.45 -0.88
C THR A 18 -8.27 -22.00 0.30
N HIS A 19 -9.10 -20.98 0.12
CA HIS A 19 -10.10 -20.60 1.13
C HIS A 19 -11.43 -21.31 0.86
N ASP A 20 -11.89 -22.13 1.79
CA ASP A 20 -13.25 -22.69 1.72
C ASP A 20 -14.25 -21.59 2.07
N SER A 21 -15.05 -21.18 1.09
CA SER A 21 -16.17 -20.24 1.21
C SER A 21 -17.19 -20.53 2.33
N LYS A 22 -17.12 -21.73 2.95
CA LYS A 22 -17.94 -22.12 4.10
C LYS A 22 -17.30 -21.83 5.46
N THR A 23 -16.06 -21.37 5.49
CA THR A 23 -15.36 -21.04 6.73
C THR A 23 -15.93 -19.75 7.32
N ALA A 24 -16.43 -19.82 8.55
CA ALA A 24 -16.80 -18.64 9.33
C ALA A 24 -15.71 -18.37 10.36
N PHE A 25 -15.13 -17.17 10.34
CA PHE A 25 -14.08 -16.74 11.27
C PHE A 25 -14.64 -16.12 12.55
N GLY A 26 -15.83 -15.52 12.48
CA GLY A 26 -16.45 -14.78 13.58
C GLY A 26 -15.80 -13.41 13.82
N ASP A 27 -15.11 -12.86 12.83
CA ASP A 27 -14.44 -11.55 12.90
C ASP A 27 -14.41 -10.83 11.55
N TRP A 28 -13.59 -9.78 11.42
CA TRP A 28 -13.48 -8.94 10.22
C TRP A 28 -13.13 -9.72 8.94
N ARG A 29 -12.54 -10.92 9.06
CA ARG A 29 -12.21 -11.76 7.90
C ARG A 29 -13.46 -12.20 7.14
N ASP A 30 -14.58 -12.40 7.83
CA ASP A 30 -15.84 -12.78 7.19
C ASP A 30 -16.29 -11.70 6.18
N GLU A 31 -16.22 -10.43 6.57
CA GLU A 31 -16.55 -9.31 5.68
C GLU A 31 -15.48 -9.11 4.60
N PHE A 32 -14.19 -9.30 4.94
CA PHE A 32 -13.09 -9.23 3.99
C PHE A 32 -13.25 -10.25 2.86
N PHE A 33 -13.42 -11.54 3.17
CA PHE A 33 -13.61 -12.57 2.14
C PHE A 33 -14.96 -12.44 1.43
N LYS A 34 -15.94 -11.76 2.04
CA LYS A 34 -17.21 -11.45 1.40
C LYS A 34 -17.12 -10.30 0.39
N THR A 35 -16.34 -9.26 0.66
CA THR A 35 -16.38 -8.00 -0.11
C THR A 35 -15.05 -7.57 -0.73
N GLY A 36 -13.96 -8.23 -0.39
CA GLY A 36 -12.60 -7.85 -0.81
C GLY A 36 -11.98 -6.72 0.02
N VAL A 37 -12.65 -6.26 1.09
CA VAL A 37 -12.17 -5.18 1.94
C VAL A 37 -12.65 -5.34 3.38
N ALA A 38 -11.84 -4.93 4.35
CA ALA A 38 -12.25 -4.79 5.74
C ALA A 38 -11.52 -3.63 6.43
N VAL A 39 -12.19 -3.03 7.41
CA VAL A 39 -11.59 -2.08 8.34
C VAL A 39 -11.44 -2.78 9.68
N VAL A 40 -10.20 -2.93 10.15
CA VAL A 40 -9.91 -3.44 11.49
C VAL A 40 -9.73 -2.24 12.42
N LYS A 41 -10.63 -2.13 13.39
CA LYS A 41 -10.69 -0.97 14.27
C LYS A 41 -9.63 -1.02 15.36
N ASN A 42 -9.09 0.14 15.74
CA ASN A 42 -8.20 0.31 16.90
C ASN A 42 -7.00 -0.67 16.90
N VAL A 43 -6.35 -0.83 15.74
CA VAL A 43 -5.16 -1.68 15.58
C VAL A 43 -3.96 -1.10 16.32
N ILE A 44 -3.88 0.24 16.40
CA ILE A 44 -3.00 0.96 17.31
C ILE A 44 -3.84 1.93 18.15
N SER A 45 -3.29 2.38 19.28
CA SER A 45 -3.97 3.37 20.12
C SER A 45 -3.96 4.76 19.47
N PRO A 46 -4.89 5.65 19.85
CA PRO A 46 -4.88 7.05 19.39
C PRO A 46 -3.57 7.78 19.69
N GLU A 47 -2.92 7.48 20.82
CA GLU A 47 -1.62 8.07 21.18
C GLU A 47 -0.50 7.63 20.23
N ARG A 48 -0.51 6.36 19.81
CA ARG A 48 0.44 5.85 18.80
C ARG A 48 0.16 6.47 17.44
N ALA A 49 -1.12 6.61 17.06
CA ALA A 49 -1.52 7.28 15.83
C ALA A 49 -1.02 8.74 15.80
N GLU A 50 -1.21 9.50 16.89
CA GLU A 50 -0.71 10.88 17.00
C GLU A 50 0.83 10.96 16.96
N TYR A 51 1.52 10.01 17.58
CA TYR A 51 2.98 9.91 17.50
C TYR A 51 3.46 9.76 16.04
N TYR A 52 2.86 8.85 15.26
CA TYR A 52 3.22 8.67 13.85
C TYR A 52 2.86 9.90 13.02
N LYS A 53 1.69 10.50 13.25
CA LYS A 53 1.28 11.76 12.62
C LYS A 53 2.34 12.86 12.82
N SER A 54 2.82 13.01 14.06
CA SER A 54 3.86 13.99 14.41
C SER A 54 5.17 13.69 13.69
N LYS A 55 5.58 12.42 13.63
CA LYS A 55 6.79 11.99 12.92
C LYS A 55 6.73 12.24 11.41
N GLN A 56 5.55 12.09 10.80
CA GLN A 56 5.33 12.45 9.40
C GLN A 56 5.55 13.95 9.13
N ILE A 57 5.03 14.81 10.00
CA ILE A 57 5.24 16.26 9.91
C ILE A 57 6.70 16.63 10.17
N GLU A 58 7.33 16.08 11.21
CA GLU A 58 8.76 16.29 11.51
C GLU A 58 9.64 15.88 10.33
N TRP A 59 9.26 14.81 9.62
CA TRP A 59 9.96 14.35 8.43
C TRP A 59 9.83 15.35 7.27
N LEU A 60 8.63 15.86 6.97
CA LEU A 60 8.45 16.90 5.94
C LEU A 60 9.23 18.19 6.26
N GLN A 61 9.15 18.65 7.51
CA GLN A 61 9.85 19.87 7.95
C GLN A 61 11.38 19.73 7.90
N SER A 62 11.91 18.50 8.03
CA SER A 62 13.35 18.25 8.03
C SER A 62 14.07 18.56 6.72
N PHE A 63 13.33 18.78 5.63
CA PHE A 63 13.91 19.20 4.35
C PHE A 63 14.26 20.70 4.31
N GLY A 64 13.80 21.49 5.29
CA GLY A 64 14.13 22.91 5.36
C GLY A 64 13.53 23.76 4.24
N LEU A 65 12.48 23.26 3.58
CA LEU A 65 11.80 23.91 2.45
C LEU A 65 10.75 24.96 2.89
N GLY A 66 10.60 25.18 4.20
CA GLY A 66 9.67 26.18 4.74
C GLY A 66 8.22 25.72 4.87
N PHE A 67 7.94 24.42 4.75
CA PHE A 67 6.61 23.86 5.03
C PHE A 67 6.18 24.10 6.49
N ASP A 68 4.96 24.63 6.66
CA ASP A 68 4.27 24.73 7.95
C ASP A 68 2.86 24.10 7.83
N PRO A 69 2.54 23.06 8.62
CA PRO A 69 1.21 22.45 8.61
C PRO A 69 0.09 23.37 9.08
N ASN A 70 0.40 24.54 9.65
CA ASN A 70 -0.60 25.53 10.09
C ASN A 70 -0.69 26.76 9.17
N ASP A 71 0.09 26.82 8.10
CA ASP A 71 0.06 27.92 7.13
C ASP A 71 -0.14 27.40 5.70
N GLU A 72 -1.38 27.49 5.21
CA GLU A 72 -1.76 27.10 3.84
C GLU A 72 -1.00 27.88 2.75
N SER A 73 -0.37 29.01 3.09
CA SER A 73 0.47 29.73 2.13
C SER A 73 1.66 28.88 1.69
N THR A 74 2.13 27.97 2.56
CA THR A 74 3.25 27.05 2.35
C THR A 74 2.85 25.72 1.70
N TRP A 75 1.58 25.51 1.37
CA TRP A 75 1.10 24.23 0.83
C TRP A 75 1.24 24.17 -0.70
N SER A 76 2.47 23.96 -1.16
CA SER A 76 2.84 23.76 -2.56
C SER A 76 4.07 22.85 -2.71
N GLN A 77 4.34 22.37 -3.92
CA GLN A 77 5.49 21.52 -4.24
C GLN A 77 6.85 22.20 -3.98
N ASP A 78 6.91 23.52 -3.96
CA ASP A 78 8.13 24.28 -3.66
C ASP A 78 8.54 24.17 -2.18
N HIS A 79 7.57 23.91 -1.30
CA HIS A 79 7.78 23.76 0.14
C HIS A 79 7.87 22.29 0.58
N LEU A 80 7.69 21.33 -0.33
CA LEU A 80 7.63 19.90 -0.03
C LEU A 80 8.72 19.10 -0.76
N PRO A 81 9.21 17.99 -0.18
CA PRO A 81 10.00 17.02 -0.94
C PRO A 81 9.16 16.44 -2.08
N VAL A 82 9.82 15.92 -3.12
CA VAL A 82 9.13 15.33 -4.27
C VAL A 82 8.25 14.17 -3.80
N SER A 83 6.99 14.20 -4.21
CA SER A 83 6.03 13.14 -3.95
C SER A 83 5.38 12.67 -5.24
N PHE A 84 4.93 11.42 -5.22
CA PHE A 84 4.02 10.93 -6.23
C PHE A 84 2.60 11.35 -5.88
N LYS A 85 1.86 11.86 -6.87
CA LYS A 85 0.46 12.31 -6.73
C LYS A 85 0.24 13.17 -5.47
N GLY A 86 1.13 14.15 -5.24
CA GLY A 86 0.99 15.18 -4.20
C GLY A 86 0.75 14.67 -2.78
N GLY A 87 1.44 13.59 -2.41
CA GLY A 87 1.51 13.18 -1.01
C GLY A 87 1.99 11.78 -0.76
N MET A 88 2.18 10.93 -1.79
CA MET A 88 2.79 9.61 -1.61
C MET A 88 4.32 9.73 -1.66
N TYR A 89 4.99 9.44 -0.54
CA TYR A 89 6.43 9.57 -0.40
C TYR A 89 7.09 8.19 -0.33
N PHE A 90 7.76 7.81 -1.42
CA PHE A 90 8.53 6.55 -1.54
C PHE A 90 10.05 6.76 -1.56
N ALA A 91 10.49 7.97 -1.89
CA ALA A 91 11.90 8.33 -2.07
C ALA A 91 12.55 8.81 -0.76
N TYR A 92 13.81 9.28 -0.83
CA TYR A 92 14.56 9.82 0.31
C TYR A 92 14.72 8.84 1.48
N ALA A 93 14.76 7.53 1.16
CA ALA A 93 14.72 6.43 2.13
C ALA A 93 13.53 6.50 3.11
N SER A 94 12.44 7.19 2.76
CA SER A 94 11.26 7.39 3.61
C SER A 94 10.69 6.07 4.12
N THR A 95 10.70 5.04 3.27
CA THR A 95 10.16 3.70 3.54
C THR A 95 10.95 2.93 4.61
N HIS A 96 12.10 3.45 5.04
CA HIS A 96 12.95 2.89 6.07
C HIS A 96 13.17 3.80 7.28
N GLU A 97 12.46 4.93 7.39
CA GLU A 97 12.51 5.75 8.61
C GLU A 97 12.10 4.93 9.84
N LYS A 98 12.67 5.27 11.01
CA LYS A 98 12.43 4.55 12.26
C LYS A 98 10.94 4.38 12.56
N PHE A 99 10.17 5.47 12.46
CA PHE A 99 8.74 5.46 12.75
C PHE A 99 7.94 4.59 11.76
N VAL A 100 8.41 4.42 10.52
CA VAL A 100 7.77 3.54 9.51
C VAL A 100 7.93 2.07 9.92
N TRP A 101 9.11 1.70 10.41
CA TRP A 101 9.34 0.34 10.93
C TRP A 101 8.65 0.08 12.26
N GLU A 102 8.57 1.08 13.13
CA GLU A 102 7.76 1.01 14.35
C GLU A 102 6.29 0.72 13.98
N ALA A 103 5.71 1.45 13.02
CA ALA A 103 4.32 1.23 12.60
C ALA A 103 4.09 -0.17 12.01
N ARG A 104 5.02 -0.68 11.19
CA ARG A 104 4.97 -2.04 10.65
C ARG A 104 5.06 -3.11 11.73
N THR A 105 5.73 -2.83 12.84
CA THR A 105 5.99 -3.79 13.92
C THR A 105 5.09 -3.63 15.13
N GLU A 106 4.10 -2.73 15.06
CA GLU A 106 3.04 -2.63 16.06
C GLU A 106 2.37 -3.99 16.27
N PRO A 107 2.19 -4.46 17.52
CA PRO A 107 1.62 -5.78 17.79
C PRO A 107 0.25 -6.00 17.14
N GLY A 108 -0.59 -4.96 17.10
CA GLY A 108 -1.90 -5.03 16.45
C GLY A 108 -1.79 -5.20 14.94
N VAL A 109 -0.86 -4.49 14.29
CA VAL A 109 -0.64 -4.58 12.84
C VAL A 109 -0.14 -5.98 12.48
N LEU A 110 0.87 -6.48 13.19
CA LEU A 110 1.36 -7.85 13.01
C LEU A 110 0.23 -8.85 13.21
N SER A 111 -0.53 -8.75 14.31
CA SER A 111 -1.63 -9.69 14.60
C SER A 111 -2.68 -9.74 13.48
N VAL A 112 -2.98 -8.60 12.83
CA VAL A 112 -3.93 -8.56 11.71
C VAL A 112 -3.41 -9.37 10.53
N PHE A 113 -2.18 -9.15 10.08
CA PHE A 113 -1.62 -9.90 8.96
C PHE A 113 -1.37 -11.38 9.32
N GLU A 114 -0.97 -11.68 10.56
CA GLU A 114 -0.80 -13.06 11.03
C GLU A 114 -2.11 -13.83 11.01
N LYS A 115 -3.22 -13.20 11.44
CA LYS A 115 -4.57 -13.79 11.38
C LYS A 115 -5.09 -13.92 9.96
N LEU A 116 -4.79 -12.96 9.09
CA LEU A 116 -5.17 -12.99 7.68
C LEU A 116 -4.57 -14.22 6.99
N TRP A 117 -3.27 -14.42 7.20
CA TRP A 117 -2.50 -15.43 6.47
C TRP A 117 -2.32 -16.76 7.22
N GLY A 118 -2.69 -16.82 8.50
CA GLY A 118 -2.56 -18.02 9.33
C GLY A 118 -1.11 -18.39 9.67
N THR A 119 -0.18 -17.43 9.62
CA THR A 119 1.25 -17.64 9.92
C THR A 119 1.91 -16.37 10.43
N ASN A 120 2.93 -16.50 11.27
CA ASN A 120 3.81 -15.40 11.70
C ASN A 120 5.06 -15.23 10.82
N GLU A 121 5.27 -16.15 9.87
CA GLU A 121 6.35 -16.10 8.89
C GLU A 121 5.96 -15.19 7.71
N LEU A 122 6.19 -13.89 7.87
CA LEU A 122 5.73 -12.85 6.94
C LEU A 122 6.91 -12.10 6.29
N LEU A 123 6.71 -11.57 5.10
CA LEU A 123 7.56 -10.53 4.51
C LEU A 123 6.74 -9.26 4.44
N CYS A 124 7.35 -8.10 4.70
CA CYS A 124 6.69 -6.80 4.66
C CYS A 124 7.16 -5.97 3.46
N SER A 125 6.26 -5.32 2.72
CA SER A 125 6.64 -4.38 1.67
C SER A 125 7.40 -3.18 2.24
N PHE A 126 8.36 -2.65 1.49
CA PHE A 126 9.03 -1.38 1.82
C PHE A 126 8.30 -0.25 1.09
N ASP A 127 7.00 -0.17 1.36
CA ASP A 127 6.07 0.79 0.76
C ASP A 127 6.17 2.17 1.42
N GLY A 128 5.62 3.17 0.74
CA GLY A 128 5.64 4.58 1.13
C GLY A 128 4.67 4.95 2.24
N GLN A 129 4.80 6.19 2.67
CA GLN A 129 3.83 6.88 3.50
C GLN A 129 3.03 7.85 2.65
N ASN A 130 1.84 8.24 3.09
CA ASN A 130 1.10 9.32 2.44
C ASN A 130 0.74 10.45 3.42
N ILE A 131 1.16 11.65 3.04
CA ILE A 131 0.88 12.91 3.70
C ILE A 131 0.32 13.85 2.63
N THR A 132 -1.00 13.92 2.51
CA THR A 132 -1.66 14.73 1.48
C THR A 132 -2.31 15.93 2.12
N LEU A 133 -1.90 17.12 1.69
CA LEU A 133 -2.44 18.39 2.18
C LEU A 133 -3.79 18.68 1.49
N PRO A 134 -4.82 19.13 2.22
CA PRO A 134 -6.01 19.67 1.60
C PRO A 134 -5.65 20.95 0.84
N ARG A 135 -6.38 21.23 -0.25
CA ARG A 135 -6.26 22.50 -1.00
C ARG A 135 -4.83 22.86 -1.46
N GLN A 136 -3.95 21.88 -1.65
CA GLN A 136 -2.62 22.14 -2.21
C GLN A 136 -2.75 22.81 -3.59
N LYS A 137 -2.14 23.98 -3.76
CA LYS A 137 -2.46 24.92 -4.86
C LYS A 137 -2.09 24.42 -6.26
N ASP A 138 -1.07 23.59 -6.34
CA ASP A 138 -0.39 23.16 -7.56
C ASP A 138 -0.59 21.67 -7.85
N LEU A 139 -1.66 21.09 -7.29
CA LEU A 139 -1.96 19.69 -7.42
C LEU A 139 -3.25 19.47 -8.19
N THR A 140 -3.15 18.62 -9.21
CA THR A 140 -4.30 18.14 -9.98
C THR A 140 -4.55 16.68 -9.68
N TRP A 141 -5.82 16.29 -9.66
CA TRP A 141 -6.22 14.91 -9.45
C TRP A 141 -7.41 14.55 -10.34
N SER A 142 -7.42 13.30 -10.79
CA SER A 142 -8.55 12.66 -11.44
C SER A 142 -8.76 11.26 -10.86
N PRO A 143 -10.01 10.78 -10.79
CA PRO A 143 -10.28 9.38 -10.48
C PRO A 143 -9.57 8.46 -11.46
N TRP A 144 -8.92 7.43 -10.93
CA TRP A 144 -8.34 6.33 -11.68
C TRP A 144 -8.76 5.06 -10.94
N PRO A 145 -9.93 4.46 -11.24
CA PRO A 145 -10.28 3.15 -10.71
C PRO A 145 -9.32 2.08 -11.25
N HIS A 146 -8.71 1.30 -10.37
CA HIS A 146 -7.79 0.22 -10.74
C HIS A 146 -7.72 -0.92 -9.74
N CYS A 147 -7.09 -2.00 -10.18
CA CYS A 147 -6.56 -3.04 -9.32
C CYS A 147 -5.07 -3.21 -9.60
N ASP A 148 -4.33 -3.73 -8.62
CA ASP A 148 -2.89 -3.92 -8.70
C ASP A 148 -2.47 -5.39 -8.72
N GLN A 149 -3.41 -6.31 -8.97
CA GLN A 149 -3.09 -7.69 -9.30
C GLN A 149 -3.16 -7.91 -10.81
N ASN A 150 -2.07 -8.41 -11.39
CA ASN A 150 -2.06 -8.86 -12.79
C ASN A 150 -3.17 -9.92 -13.05
N PRO A 151 -3.97 -9.79 -14.13
CA PRO A 151 -4.97 -10.79 -14.53
C PRO A 151 -4.46 -12.23 -14.74
N SER A 152 -3.16 -12.40 -14.98
CA SER A 152 -2.50 -13.70 -15.08
C SER A 152 -2.36 -14.42 -13.73
N ARG A 153 -2.40 -13.68 -12.61
CA ARG A 153 -2.40 -14.25 -11.27
C ARG A 153 -3.81 -14.69 -10.89
N LYS A 154 -3.92 -15.93 -10.39
CA LYS A 154 -5.18 -16.52 -9.96
C LYS A 154 -5.32 -16.49 -8.45
N GLY A 155 -6.56 -16.33 -8.01
CA GLY A 155 -6.90 -16.23 -6.59
C GLY A 155 -6.36 -14.97 -5.92
N MET A 156 -6.39 -14.95 -4.59
CA MET A 156 -5.90 -13.83 -3.79
C MET A 156 -4.40 -14.01 -3.51
N GLN A 157 -3.54 -13.18 -4.13
CA GLN A 157 -2.09 -13.29 -3.93
C GLN A 157 -1.52 -12.19 -3.03
N CYS A 158 -2.16 -11.04 -2.96
CA CYS A 158 -1.74 -9.93 -2.12
C CYS A 158 -2.95 -9.21 -1.51
N VAL A 159 -2.77 -8.77 -0.28
CA VAL A 159 -3.74 -7.93 0.45
C VAL A 159 -2.99 -6.69 0.89
N GLN A 160 -3.32 -5.57 0.25
CA GLN A 160 -2.76 -4.28 0.57
C GLN A 160 -3.35 -3.76 1.88
N GLY A 161 -2.62 -2.87 2.55
CA GLY A 161 -3.07 -2.29 3.79
C GLY A 161 -2.66 -0.84 3.96
N LEU A 162 -3.49 -0.12 4.72
CA LEU A 162 -3.34 1.30 5.02
C LEU A 162 -3.65 1.52 6.50
N LEU A 163 -2.64 1.92 7.26
CA LEU A 163 -2.78 2.31 8.66
C LEU A 163 -3.05 3.81 8.74
N ASN A 164 -4.16 4.17 9.36
CA ASN A 164 -4.64 5.55 9.41
C ASN A 164 -4.25 6.23 10.73
N TYR A 165 -3.77 7.47 10.67
CA TYR A 165 -3.26 8.17 11.86
C TYR A 165 -4.15 9.30 12.37
N GLN A 166 -5.17 9.69 11.64
CA GLN A 166 -6.04 10.82 12.01
C GLN A 166 -7.51 10.57 11.65
N PRO A 167 -8.48 11.35 12.15
CA PRO A 167 -9.86 11.23 11.68
C PRO A 167 -9.93 11.38 10.16
N ASN A 168 -10.68 10.50 9.51
CA ASN A 168 -10.88 10.52 8.07
C ASN A 168 -12.37 10.31 7.76
N GLY A 169 -13.11 11.42 7.67
CA GLY A 169 -14.52 11.45 7.27
C GLY A 169 -14.69 11.68 5.78
N ASP A 170 -15.93 11.87 5.33
CA ASP A 170 -16.33 11.86 3.90
C ASP A 170 -15.52 12.82 3.00
N LYS A 171 -15.00 13.92 3.57
CA LYS A 171 -14.27 14.96 2.84
C LYS A 171 -12.75 14.97 3.07
N ASP A 172 -12.22 14.10 3.92
CA ASP A 172 -10.80 14.14 4.31
C ASP A 172 -9.90 13.33 3.36
N GLY A 173 -10.36 13.12 2.13
CA GLY A 173 -9.73 12.24 1.15
C GLY A 173 -9.76 10.80 1.63
N GLY A 174 -8.87 9.96 1.11
CA GLY A 174 -8.74 8.58 1.57
C GLY A 174 -8.82 7.57 0.44
N LEU A 175 -9.31 6.38 0.80
CA LEU A 175 -9.41 5.24 -0.11
C LEU A 175 -10.87 5.04 -0.51
N ILE A 176 -11.12 5.02 -1.82
CA ILE A 176 -12.37 4.56 -2.41
C ILE A 176 -12.14 3.15 -2.91
N VAL A 177 -13.06 2.24 -2.60
CA VAL A 177 -13.02 0.82 -3.00
C VAL A 177 -14.35 0.40 -3.59
N MET A 178 -14.33 -0.55 -4.51
CA MET A 178 -15.53 -1.17 -5.05
C MET A 178 -15.76 -2.52 -4.37
N LYS A 179 -16.59 -2.53 -3.32
CA LYS A 179 -16.95 -3.73 -2.57
C LYS A 179 -17.54 -4.79 -3.51
N GLY A 180 -17.01 -6.01 -3.41
CA GLY A 180 -17.43 -7.17 -4.21
C GLY A 180 -16.63 -7.37 -5.50
N SER A 181 -15.92 -6.35 -5.99
CA SER A 181 -15.23 -6.41 -7.30
C SER A 181 -14.17 -7.52 -7.38
N SER A 182 -13.44 -7.79 -6.31
CA SER A 182 -12.41 -8.85 -6.29
C SER A 182 -12.97 -10.25 -6.56
N LYS A 183 -14.23 -10.52 -6.22
CA LYS A 183 -14.90 -11.81 -6.51
C LYS A 183 -15.20 -12.00 -7.99
N LEU A 184 -15.38 -10.90 -8.71
CA LEU A 184 -15.67 -10.90 -10.13
C LEU A 184 -14.41 -10.76 -10.98
N PHE A 185 -13.23 -10.58 -10.37
CA PHE A 185 -11.96 -10.36 -11.06
C PHE A 185 -11.68 -11.44 -12.11
N ASP A 186 -11.72 -12.71 -11.74
CA ASP A 186 -11.44 -13.81 -12.67
C ASP A 186 -12.48 -13.91 -13.78
N GLN A 187 -13.75 -13.64 -13.48
CA GLN A 187 -14.83 -13.60 -14.49
C GLN A 187 -14.62 -12.43 -15.47
N PHE A 188 -14.33 -11.24 -14.94
CA PHE A 188 -14.13 -10.03 -15.73
C PHE A 188 -13.00 -10.20 -16.75
N PHE A 189 -11.90 -10.84 -16.35
CA PHE A 189 -10.73 -11.09 -17.19
C PHE A 189 -10.76 -12.42 -17.98
N GLN A 190 -11.92 -13.09 -18.09
CA GLN A 190 -12.08 -14.21 -19.05
C GLN A 190 -12.00 -13.72 -20.51
N GLU A 191 -12.35 -12.47 -20.74
CA GLU A 191 -12.24 -11.79 -22.04
C GLU A 191 -11.03 -10.87 -22.04
N THR A 192 -10.46 -10.62 -23.22
CA THR A 192 -9.41 -9.62 -23.37
C THR A 192 -9.97 -8.23 -23.06
N ARG A 193 -9.33 -7.52 -22.13
CA ARG A 193 -9.69 -6.16 -21.72
C ARG A 193 -8.64 -5.17 -22.19
N VAL A 194 -9.07 -3.95 -22.49
CA VAL A 194 -8.17 -2.84 -22.84
C VAL A 194 -8.07 -1.92 -21.63
N MET A 195 -6.86 -1.75 -21.12
CA MET A 195 -6.58 -0.82 -20.03
C MET A 195 -6.87 0.61 -20.49
N ALA A 196 -7.59 1.37 -19.67
CA ALA A 196 -7.92 2.75 -19.97
C ALA A 196 -6.66 3.63 -20.13
N GLU A 197 -6.75 4.68 -20.93
CA GLU A 197 -5.74 5.73 -20.97
C GLU A 197 -5.89 6.62 -19.73
N HIS A 198 -4.76 7.00 -19.13
CA HIS A 198 -4.71 7.90 -17.99
C HIS A 198 -3.37 8.65 -17.99
N PRO A 199 -3.29 9.93 -17.61
CA PRO A 199 -2.02 10.68 -17.57
C PRO A 199 -0.92 9.99 -16.75
N ASP A 200 -1.32 9.29 -15.70
CA ASP A 200 -0.40 8.57 -14.81
C ASP A 200 -0.17 7.09 -15.21
N LYS A 201 -0.68 6.66 -16.38
CA LYS A 201 -0.41 5.31 -16.91
C LYS A 201 1.09 5.17 -17.18
N PRO A 202 1.77 4.12 -16.67
CA PRO A 202 3.18 3.91 -16.96
C PRO A 202 3.43 3.79 -18.47
N PRO A 203 4.56 4.32 -18.97
CA PRO A 203 4.97 4.13 -20.35
C PRO A 203 4.99 2.63 -20.72
N PRO A 204 4.55 2.23 -21.93
CA PRO A 204 4.47 0.83 -22.35
C PRO A 204 5.80 0.06 -22.19
N GLU A 205 6.93 0.76 -22.31
CA GLU A 205 8.28 0.21 -22.17
C GLU A 205 8.64 -0.24 -20.75
N LEU A 206 7.89 0.17 -19.71
CA LEU A 206 8.17 -0.19 -18.32
C LEU A 206 7.61 -1.56 -17.90
N GLU A 207 7.00 -2.32 -18.82
CA GLU A 207 6.36 -3.64 -18.58
C GLU A 207 5.65 -3.71 -17.22
N PHE A 208 4.80 -2.73 -16.91
CA PHE A 208 4.19 -2.61 -15.60
C PHE A 208 3.17 -3.75 -15.40
N LYS A 209 3.55 -4.77 -14.62
CA LYS A 209 2.75 -6.01 -14.49
C LYS A 209 1.55 -5.86 -13.57
N ASP A 210 1.63 -5.02 -12.56
CA ASP A 210 0.67 -4.96 -11.45
C ASP A 210 -0.15 -3.69 -11.45
N LEU A 211 -0.85 -3.49 -12.58
CA LEU A 211 -1.79 -2.40 -12.76
C LEU A 211 -2.78 -2.73 -13.87
N PHE A 212 -4.08 -2.60 -13.57
CA PHE A 212 -5.11 -2.48 -14.59
C PHE A 212 -6.02 -1.28 -14.29
N ILE A 213 -6.02 -0.28 -15.16
CA ILE A 213 -6.90 0.90 -15.10
C ILE A 213 -8.22 0.58 -15.80
N PHE A 214 -9.32 0.65 -15.06
CA PHE A 214 -10.66 0.40 -15.56
C PHE A 214 -11.22 1.62 -16.30
N ASN A 215 -11.88 1.39 -17.43
CA ASN A 215 -12.67 2.43 -18.09
C ASN A 215 -14.08 2.51 -17.48
N GLU A 216 -14.85 3.55 -17.81
CA GLU A 216 -16.21 3.77 -17.26
C GLU A 216 -17.16 2.58 -17.50
N LYS A 217 -17.10 1.94 -18.68
CA LYS A 217 -17.92 0.76 -18.98
C LYS A 217 -17.56 -0.44 -18.12
N ASP A 218 -16.26 -0.60 -17.80
CA ASP A 218 -15.83 -1.64 -16.88
C ASP A 218 -16.39 -1.38 -15.49
N VAL A 219 -16.32 -0.13 -15.01
CA VAL A 219 -16.88 0.26 -13.70
C VAL A 219 -18.39 -0.02 -13.66
N ASP A 220 -19.12 0.34 -14.70
CA ASP A 220 -20.56 0.09 -14.79
C ASP A 220 -20.88 -1.41 -14.85
N TRP A 221 -20.05 -2.22 -15.53
CA TRP A 221 -20.17 -3.67 -15.50
C TRP A 221 -20.13 -4.20 -14.05
N PHE A 222 -19.19 -3.75 -13.22
CA PHE A 222 -19.15 -4.19 -11.82
C PHE A 222 -20.38 -3.73 -11.02
N LYS A 223 -20.90 -2.51 -11.27
CA LYS A 223 -22.13 -2.02 -10.63
C LYS A 223 -23.35 -2.88 -11.01
N ASP A 224 -23.49 -3.22 -12.29
CA ASP A 224 -24.57 -4.07 -12.80
C ASP A 224 -24.52 -5.50 -12.22
N HIS A 225 -23.33 -5.91 -11.74
CA HIS A 225 -23.13 -7.17 -11.03
C HIS A 225 -23.17 -7.03 -9.50
N GLY A 226 -23.74 -5.93 -9.00
CA GLY A 226 -24.02 -5.72 -7.58
C GLY A 226 -22.84 -5.24 -6.75
N CYS A 227 -21.76 -4.76 -7.37
CA CYS A 227 -20.65 -4.14 -6.65
C CYS A 227 -20.93 -2.68 -6.34
N GLU A 228 -20.42 -2.19 -5.21
CA GLU A 228 -20.69 -0.84 -4.72
C GLU A 228 -19.38 -0.08 -4.52
N MET A 229 -19.26 1.10 -5.14
CA MET A 229 -18.14 2.01 -4.93
C MET A 229 -18.37 2.81 -3.65
N VAL A 230 -17.48 2.69 -2.68
CA VAL A 230 -17.61 3.33 -1.36
C VAL A 230 -16.31 4.01 -0.95
N LYS A 231 -16.42 5.21 -0.40
CA LYS A 231 -15.33 5.88 0.29
C LYS A 231 -15.26 5.37 1.72
N LEU A 232 -14.08 4.93 2.16
CA LEU A 232 -13.90 4.43 3.51
C LEU A 232 -13.66 5.59 4.48
N ASN A 233 -14.35 5.56 5.61
CA ASN A 233 -14.12 6.46 6.73
C ASN A 233 -13.41 5.71 7.85
N LEU A 234 -12.44 6.37 8.47
CA LEU A 234 -11.52 5.75 9.42
C LEU A 234 -11.31 6.65 10.63
N GLU A 235 -11.08 6.01 11.77
CA GLU A 235 -10.62 6.66 12.99
C GLU A 235 -9.09 6.51 13.12
N PRO A 236 -8.43 7.37 13.92
CA PRO A 236 -7.03 7.20 14.26
C PRO A 236 -6.76 5.79 14.80
N GLY A 237 -5.81 5.10 14.17
CA GLY A 237 -5.38 3.77 14.57
C GLY A 237 -6.11 2.61 13.91
N ASP A 238 -7.08 2.87 13.02
CA ASP A 238 -7.68 1.85 12.17
C ASP A 238 -6.70 1.38 11.08
N LEU A 239 -6.79 0.10 10.72
CA LEU A 239 -6.10 -0.50 9.57
C LEU A 239 -7.13 -0.96 8.55
N VAL A 240 -7.02 -0.48 7.32
CA VAL A 240 -7.78 -1.01 6.18
C VAL A 240 -6.97 -2.13 5.54
N LEU A 241 -7.65 -3.20 5.14
CA LEU A 241 -7.13 -4.25 4.28
C LEU A 241 -8.00 -4.37 3.04
N TRP A 242 -7.40 -4.46 1.86
CA TRP A 242 -8.12 -4.80 0.63
C TRP A 242 -7.34 -5.80 -0.22
N ASP A 243 -8.07 -6.73 -0.82
CA ASP A 243 -7.54 -7.66 -1.81
C ASP A 243 -7.00 -6.85 -3.01
N SER A 244 -5.80 -7.17 -3.51
CA SER A 244 -5.18 -6.43 -4.61
C SER A 244 -5.99 -6.52 -5.93
N ARG A 245 -6.94 -7.45 -6.02
CA ARG A 245 -7.94 -7.54 -7.09
C ARG A 245 -9.11 -6.57 -6.96
N THR A 246 -9.35 -6.02 -5.76
CA THR A 246 -10.44 -5.07 -5.50
C THR A 246 -10.17 -3.78 -6.28
N MET A 247 -11.14 -3.35 -7.09
CA MET A 247 -11.07 -2.05 -7.75
C MET A 247 -11.06 -0.95 -6.69
N HIS A 248 -10.10 -0.03 -6.75
CA HIS A 248 -9.91 1.03 -5.78
C HIS A 248 -9.21 2.22 -6.41
N TYR A 249 -9.21 3.35 -5.68
CA TYR A 249 -8.42 4.54 -5.97
C TYR A 249 -8.39 5.49 -4.77
N ALA A 250 -7.39 6.38 -4.74
CA ALA A 250 -7.33 7.43 -3.73
C ALA A 250 -8.20 8.63 -4.14
N CYS A 251 -8.89 9.24 -3.18
CA CYS A 251 -9.49 10.56 -3.33
C CYS A 251 -8.75 11.61 -2.48
N PHE A 252 -8.79 12.86 -2.95
CA PHE A 252 -8.10 13.97 -2.32
C PHE A 252 -8.91 14.59 -1.18
N PRO A 253 -8.25 15.11 -0.14
CA PRO A 253 -8.92 15.86 0.91
C PRO A 253 -9.48 17.18 0.39
N GLU A 254 -10.80 17.31 0.51
CA GLU A 254 -11.59 18.53 0.27
C GLU A 254 -11.86 19.29 1.58
N GLY A 255 -11.72 18.62 2.72
CA GLY A 255 -11.85 19.16 4.07
C GLY A 255 -10.61 19.91 4.55
N ASP A 256 -10.45 20.04 5.87
CA ASP A 256 -9.39 20.85 6.50
C ASP A 256 -8.23 20.01 7.08
N LEU A 257 -8.38 18.69 7.10
CA LEU A 257 -7.40 17.80 7.72
C LEU A 257 -6.35 17.34 6.71
N ILE A 258 -5.08 17.43 7.10
CA ILE A 258 -3.95 16.83 6.37
C ILE A 258 -4.06 15.31 6.48
N ARG A 259 -4.21 14.61 5.36
CA ARG A 259 -4.28 13.14 5.38
C ARG A 259 -2.96 12.55 5.85
N HIS A 260 -3.01 11.65 6.82
CA HIS A 260 -1.85 10.96 7.41
C HIS A 260 -2.05 9.45 7.42
N VAL A 261 -1.32 8.74 6.56
CA VAL A 261 -1.41 7.28 6.47
C VAL A 261 -0.05 6.64 6.18
N GLN A 262 0.08 5.37 6.54
CA GLN A 262 1.21 4.51 6.17
C GLN A 262 0.70 3.29 5.39
N TYR A 263 1.26 3.05 4.22
CA TYR A 263 0.98 1.81 3.48
C TYR A 263 1.78 0.66 4.10
N ILE A 264 1.09 -0.43 4.40
CA ILE A 264 1.66 -1.63 5.00
C ILE A 264 1.04 -2.83 4.32
N CYS A 265 1.86 -3.63 3.65
CA CYS A 265 1.46 -4.93 3.15
C CYS A 265 2.40 -5.99 3.71
N MET A 266 1.84 -7.14 4.08
CA MET A 266 2.61 -8.32 4.44
C MET A 266 2.03 -9.55 3.76
N THR A 267 2.90 -10.48 3.38
CA THR A 267 2.51 -11.78 2.80
C THR A 267 3.38 -12.89 3.39
N PRO A 268 2.91 -14.14 3.43
CA PRO A 268 3.71 -15.28 3.86
C PRO A 268 5.05 -15.36 3.16
N LYS A 269 6.12 -15.60 3.92
CA LYS A 269 7.48 -15.79 3.39
C LYS A 269 7.53 -16.96 2.40
N LYS A 270 6.71 -17.99 2.58
CA LYS A 270 6.61 -19.15 1.67
C LYS A 270 6.12 -18.80 0.26
N PHE A 271 5.54 -17.60 0.06
CA PHE A 271 5.17 -17.13 -1.28
C PHE A 271 6.38 -16.59 -2.06
N ALA A 272 7.46 -16.19 -1.39
CA ALA A 272 8.62 -15.62 -2.08
C ALA A 272 9.54 -16.71 -2.62
N LYS A 273 10.11 -16.46 -3.81
CA LYS A 273 11.26 -17.23 -4.29
C LYS A 273 12.49 -16.85 -3.47
N ALA A 274 13.48 -17.74 -3.42
CA ALA A 274 14.72 -17.47 -2.71
C ALA A 274 15.45 -16.22 -3.24
N GLU A 275 15.41 -16.00 -4.57
CA GLU A 275 15.98 -14.82 -5.22
C GLU A 275 15.28 -13.52 -4.83
N ASP A 276 13.95 -13.52 -4.70
CA ASP A 276 13.18 -12.36 -4.24
C ASP A 276 13.48 -12.01 -2.79
N VAL A 277 13.64 -13.03 -1.91
CA VAL A 277 14.04 -12.82 -0.51
C VAL A 277 15.44 -12.19 -0.43
N ALA A 278 16.39 -12.70 -1.24
CA ALA A 278 17.75 -12.15 -1.28
C ALA A 278 17.76 -10.70 -1.79
N LEU A 279 17.06 -10.41 -2.89
CA LEU A 279 16.92 -9.06 -3.42
C LEU A 279 16.30 -8.11 -2.40
N LYS A 280 15.28 -8.57 -1.67
CA LYS A 280 14.65 -7.79 -0.59
C LYS A 280 15.61 -7.47 0.55
N ALA A 281 16.41 -8.45 0.97
CA ALA A 281 17.44 -8.23 1.99
C ALA A 281 18.47 -7.18 1.55
N ASP A 282 18.91 -7.24 0.28
CA ASP A 282 19.82 -6.26 -0.30
C ASP A 282 19.19 -4.85 -0.34
N MET A 283 17.91 -4.76 -0.69
CA MET A 283 17.18 -3.49 -0.70
C MET A 283 17.03 -2.90 0.70
N PHE A 284 16.80 -3.73 1.73
CA PHE A 284 16.82 -3.26 3.11
C PHE A 284 18.19 -2.73 3.53
N ASN A 285 19.27 -3.44 3.17
CA ASN A 285 20.64 -3.02 3.50
C ASN A 285 21.08 -1.74 2.77
N SER A 286 20.44 -1.43 1.64
CA SER A 286 20.70 -0.24 0.82
C SER A 286 19.60 0.83 0.90
N TRP A 287 18.68 0.69 1.87
CA TRP A 287 17.58 1.63 2.16
C TRP A 287 16.66 1.94 0.96
N GLN A 288 16.47 0.97 0.08
CA GLN A 288 15.63 1.07 -1.11
C GLN A 288 14.20 0.61 -0.82
N GLY A 289 13.21 1.44 -1.15
CA GLY A 289 11.80 1.05 -1.13
C GLY A 289 11.46 0.01 -2.19
N THR A 290 10.38 -0.76 -1.98
CA THR A 290 9.84 -1.75 -2.93
C THR A 290 8.46 -1.30 -3.42
N THR A 291 7.83 -2.10 -4.27
CA THR A 291 6.38 -2.03 -4.48
C THR A 291 5.62 -2.47 -3.22
N HIS A 292 4.29 -2.40 -3.28
CA HIS A 292 3.43 -2.95 -2.23
C HIS A 292 3.50 -4.49 -2.15
N TRP A 293 4.04 -5.19 -3.15
CA TRP A 293 4.16 -6.66 -3.14
C TRP A 293 5.35 -7.09 -2.26
N PRO A 294 5.14 -7.83 -1.14
CA PRO A 294 6.24 -8.15 -0.23
C PRO A 294 7.11 -9.32 -0.69
N HIS A 295 6.57 -10.21 -1.54
CA HIS A 295 7.17 -11.49 -1.90
C HIS A 295 7.59 -11.62 -3.38
N CYS A 296 7.24 -10.64 -4.23
CA CYS A 296 7.54 -10.63 -5.66
C CYS A 296 7.44 -9.19 -6.22
N ASN A 297 7.64 -9.01 -7.54
CA ASN A 297 7.61 -7.71 -8.22
C ASN A 297 8.43 -6.63 -7.49
N ILE A 298 9.64 -7.03 -7.08
CA ILE A 298 10.57 -6.19 -6.34
C ILE A 298 11.45 -5.46 -7.35
N HIS A 299 11.32 -4.14 -7.42
CA HIS A 299 12.18 -3.29 -8.24
C HIS A 299 12.68 -2.09 -7.45
N LYS A 300 13.91 -1.68 -7.76
CA LYS A 300 14.51 -0.48 -7.17
C LYS A 300 13.86 0.76 -7.77
N GLN A 301 13.49 1.70 -6.92
CA GLN A 301 13.08 3.02 -7.38
C GLN A 301 14.32 3.86 -7.68
N GLY A 302 14.25 4.67 -8.74
CA GLY A 302 15.28 5.67 -9.04
C GLY A 302 15.31 6.79 -7.99
N PRO A 303 16.30 7.69 -8.04
CA PRO A 303 16.31 8.86 -7.18
C PRO A 303 15.07 9.75 -7.47
N PRO A 304 14.58 10.51 -6.48
CA PRO A 304 13.53 11.49 -6.71
C PRO A 304 14.02 12.55 -7.69
N LEU A 305 13.21 12.86 -8.69
CA LEU A 305 13.52 13.89 -9.69
C LEU A 305 12.67 15.13 -9.45
N ARG A 306 13.31 16.29 -9.31
CA ARG A 306 12.67 17.61 -9.31
C ARG A 306 12.94 18.27 -10.65
N ASN A 307 11.89 18.57 -11.41
CA ASN A 307 11.98 19.15 -12.75
C ASN A 307 12.90 18.35 -13.71
N GLY A 308 12.85 17.02 -13.61
CA GLY A 308 13.62 16.10 -14.47
C GLY A 308 15.09 15.89 -14.08
N VAL A 309 15.56 16.49 -12.99
CA VAL A 309 16.91 16.31 -12.45
C VAL A 309 16.83 15.72 -11.05
N GLU A 310 17.80 14.91 -10.64
CA GLU A 310 17.86 14.39 -9.27
C GLU A 310 17.74 15.53 -8.25
N ASP A 311 16.82 15.37 -7.30
CA ASP A 311 16.58 16.36 -6.26
C ASP A 311 17.84 16.48 -5.39
N PRO A 312 18.44 17.68 -5.24
CA PRO A 312 19.64 17.88 -4.42
C PRO A 312 19.44 17.54 -2.93
N LEU A 313 18.19 17.44 -2.47
CA LEU A 313 17.85 17.02 -1.11
C LEU A 313 17.65 15.50 -0.98
N ASN A 314 17.97 14.71 -2.01
CA ASN A 314 17.89 13.26 -1.96
C ASN A 314 18.67 12.69 -0.76
N ARG A 315 18.13 11.64 -0.15
CA ARG A 315 18.74 10.92 0.96
C ARG A 315 18.91 9.46 0.58
N SER A 316 20.13 8.95 0.73
CA SER A 316 20.46 7.53 0.50
C SER A 316 20.25 6.66 1.74
N GLU A 317 19.93 7.25 2.89
CA GLU A 317 19.62 6.57 4.15
C GLU A 317 18.57 7.35 4.95
N PRO A 318 17.77 6.68 5.80
CA PRO A 318 16.76 7.37 6.60
C PRO A 318 17.40 8.34 7.59
N ARG A 319 16.68 9.42 7.91
CA ARG A 319 17.11 10.40 8.90
C ARG A 319 17.24 9.77 10.28
N GLU A 320 16.26 8.97 10.69
CA GLU A 320 16.30 8.17 11.89
C GLU A 320 16.33 6.68 11.50
N LYS A 321 17.45 6.00 11.72
CA LYS A 321 17.60 4.58 11.37
C LYS A 321 16.72 3.70 12.26
N PRO A 322 16.06 2.67 11.70
CA PRO A 322 15.20 1.77 12.46
C PRO A 322 16.05 0.84 13.33
N GLU A 323 15.49 0.40 14.44
CA GLU A 323 16.09 -0.63 15.26
C GLU A 323 16.05 -1.98 14.51
N LYS A 324 17.22 -2.59 14.30
CA LYS A 324 17.36 -3.87 13.60
C LYS A 324 17.07 -5.05 14.54
N THR A 325 15.86 -5.08 15.08
CA THR A 325 15.39 -6.21 15.89
C THR A 325 15.26 -7.47 15.04
N ASP A 326 15.23 -8.63 15.67
CA ASP A 326 15.01 -9.90 14.96
C ASP A 326 13.74 -9.88 14.11
N ARG A 327 12.66 -9.30 14.64
CA ARG A 327 11.38 -9.21 13.92
C ARG A 327 11.48 -8.30 12.68
N VAL A 328 12.16 -7.15 12.79
CA VAL A 328 12.41 -6.26 11.64
C VAL A 328 13.23 -6.98 10.58
N LEU A 329 14.32 -7.66 10.98
CA LEU A 329 15.19 -8.37 10.05
C LEU A 329 14.49 -9.54 9.36
N GLN A 330 13.58 -10.23 10.06
CA GLN A 330 12.75 -11.29 9.50
C GLN A 330 11.75 -10.75 8.46
N LEU A 331 10.99 -9.70 8.81
CA LEU A 331 10.03 -9.06 7.90
C LEU A 331 10.71 -8.45 6.66
N ALA A 332 11.97 -8.02 6.81
CA ALA A 332 12.80 -7.51 5.72
C ALA A 332 13.45 -8.60 4.86
N GLY A 333 13.31 -9.88 5.21
CA GLY A 333 13.96 -11.00 4.51
C GLY A 333 15.46 -11.15 4.79
N VAL A 334 16.03 -10.36 5.72
CA VAL A 334 17.45 -10.42 6.09
C VAL A 334 17.76 -11.59 7.02
N LYS A 335 16.82 -11.91 7.93
CA LYS A 335 16.94 -13.03 8.87
C LYS A 335 15.90 -14.10 8.55
N ALA A 336 16.29 -15.36 8.68
CA ALA A 336 15.36 -16.47 8.54
C ALA A 336 14.35 -16.55 9.70
N TYR A 337 13.23 -17.23 9.43
CA TYR A 337 12.17 -17.52 10.38
C TYR A 337 12.49 -18.70 11.28
#